data_AF-A0A2V6LA94-F1
#
_entry.id   AF-A0A2V6LA94-F1
#
_cell.length_a   1.000
_cell.length_b   1.000
_cell.length_c   1.000
_cell.angle_alpha   90.00
_cell.angle_beta   90.00
_cell.angle_gamma   90.00
#
_symmetry.space_group_name_H-M   'P 1'
#
loop_
_entity.id
_entity.type
_entity.pdbx_description
1 polymer ?
#
loop_
_entity_poly.entity_id
_entity_poly.type
_entity_poly.pdbx_seq_one_letter_code
_entity_poly.pdbx_strand_id
1 'polypeptide(L)'
;MKRTIVFGSVGVMALLVAAAALAAGKTKSEEAFDRLASLKGEWKGEINGVDTTLIYTLTANASVLMEECRPRKGPEMITMFTIDGDHLIATHYCSAKNQPQMETPAITDVRKPLEFSLVRVTGLKSPDDFHNTGLTVIQEDNDHLTQEWSYQHKGKTGKNIFRFTRVRQAAS
;
A
#
# COMPACT_ATOMS: atom_id res chain seq x y z
N MET A 1 51.49 -59.46 -37.37
CA MET A 1 50.83 -58.17 -37.66
C MET A 1 50.36 -57.57 -36.34
N LYS A 2 50.95 -56.46 -35.91
CA LYS A 2 50.62 -55.77 -34.65
C LYS A 2 49.40 -54.88 -34.87
N ARG A 3 48.36 -55.02 -34.05
CA ARG A 3 47.26 -54.05 -33.95
C ARG A 3 47.02 -53.71 -32.48
N THR A 4 47.61 -52.58 -32.10
CA THR A 4 47.37 -51.87 -30.85
C THR A 4 45.99 -51.22 -30.93
N ILE A 5 45.14 -51.40 -29.94
CA ILE A 5 43.91 -50.61 -29.77
C ILE A 5 44.09 -49.80 -28.49
N VAL A 6 44.12 -48.47 -28.65
CA VAL A 6 44.21 -47.47 -27.58
C VAL A 6 42.79 -47.03 -27.20
N PHE A 7 42.60 -46.82 -25.90
CA PHE A 7 41.38 -46.40 -25.22
C PHE A 7 40.77 -45.11 -25.79
N GLY A 8 39.43 -45.10 -25.91
CA GLY A 8 38.64 -43.88 -26.09
C GLY A 8 37.62 -43.78 -24.96
N SER A 9 38.02 -43.20 -23.83
CA SER A 9 37.12 -42.78 -22.75
C SER A 9 36.30 -41.58 -23.24
N VAL A 10 35.03 -41.81 -23.60
CA VAL A 10 34.08 -40.73 -23.86
C VAL A 10 33.73 -40.08 -22.52
N GLY A 11 34.33 -38.92 -22.27
CA GLY A 11 34.00 -38.08 -21.13
C GLY A 11 32.57 -37.57 -21.25
N VAL A 12 31.72 -37.95 -20.29
CA VAL A 12 30.41 -37.31 -20.08
C VAL A 12 30.69 -35.92 -19.51
N MET A 13 30.72 -34.92 -20.39
CA MET A 13 30.81 -33.52 -19.98
C MET A 13 29.45 -33.12 -19.42
N ALA A 14 29.34 -33.10 -18.08
CA ALA A 14 28.18 -32.60 -17.37
C ALA A 14 28.02 -31.10 -17.66
N LEU A 15 27.07 -30.74 -18.52
CA LEU A 15 26.55 -29.38 -18.65
C LEU A 15 25.68 -29.09 -17.42
N LEU A 16 26.33 -28.67 -16.34
CA LEU A 16 25.68 -27.91 -15.27
C LEU A 16 25.35 -26.53 -15.81
N VAL A 17 24.19 -26.41 -16.46
CA VAL A 17 23.59 -25.09 -16.72
C VAL A 17 23.17 -24.55 -15.36
N ALA A 18 23.96 -23.61 -14.84
CA ALA A 18 23.64 -22.88 -13.63
C ALA A 18 22.34 -22.08 -13.83
N ALA A 19 21.23 -22.62 -13.33
CA ALA A 19 20.00 -21.87 -13.14
C ALA A 19 20.15 -20.96 -11.91
N ALA A 20 21.02 -19.96 -12.01
CA ALA A 20 20.96 -18.80 -11.15
C ALA A 20 20.08 -17.76 -11.86
N ALA A 21 18.78 -18.05 -11.97
CA ALA A 21 17.81 -16.98 -12.06
C ALA A 21 17.96 -16.20 -10.76
N LEU A 22 18.64 -15.06 -10.81
CA LEU A 22 18.74 -14.16 -9.67
C LEU A 22 17.32 -13.95 -9.15
N ALA A 23 17.11 -14.23 -7.87
CA ALA A 23 16.00 -13.65 -7.16
C ALA A 23 16.16 -12.13 -7.30
N ALA A 24 15.47 -11.53 -8.28
CA ALA A 24 15.40 -10.09 -8.38
C ALA A 24 14.84 -9.61 -7.04
N GLY A 25 15.62 -8.77 -6.34
CA GLY A 25 15.16 -8.16 -5.11
C GLY A 25 13.86 -7.38 -5.36
N LYS A 26 13.08 -7.17 -4.30
CA LYS A 26 11.88 -6.34 -4.40
C LYS A 26 12.25 -4.95 -4.95
N THR A 27 11.40 -4.45 -5.83
CA THR A 27 11.40 -3.05 -6.24
C THR A 27 11.11 -2.14 -5.05
N LYS A 28 11.40 -0.84 -5.19
CA LYS A 28 11.14 0.11 -4.11
C LYS A 28 9.66 0.31 -3.81
N SER A 29 8.79 0.22 -4.81
CA SER A 29 7.34 0.23 -4.60
C SER A 29 6.86 -1.03 -3.89
N GLU A 30 7.39 -2.22 -4.19
CA GLU A 30 7.11 -3.45 -3.43
C GLU A 30 7.58 -3.38 -1.98
N GLU A 31 8.79 -2.87 -1.72
CA GLU A 31 9.30 -2.65 -0.36
C GLU A 31 8.43 -1.63 0.42
N ALA A 32 8.00 -0.54 -0.23
CA ALA A 32 7.11 0.45 0.38
C ALA A 32 5.71 -0.11 0.65
N PHE A 33 5.19 -0.93 -0.26
CA PHE A 33 3.92 -1.62 -0.06
C PHE A 33 4.01 -2.62 1.10
N ASP A 34 5.10 -3.38 1.23
CA ASP A 34 5.31 -4.26 2.39
C ASP A 34 5.26 -3.48 3.70
N ARG A 35 5.90 -2.30 3.75
CA ARG A 35 5.85 -1.42 4.92
C ARG A 35 4.43 -0.95 5.19
N LEU A 36 3.70 -0.49 4.18
CA LEU A 36 2.30 -0.10 4.33
C LEU A 36 1.42 -1.29 4.78
N ALA A 37 1.66 -2.48 4.23
CA ALA A 37 0.98 -3.72 4.58
C ALA A 37 1.25 -4.17 6.02
N SER A 38 2.35 -3.71 6.64
CA SER A 38 2.61 -3.93 8.08
C SER A 38 1.57 -3.27 8.99
N LEU A 39 0.74 -2.35 8.45
CA LEU A 39 -0.41 -1.79 9.15
C LEU A 39 -1.52 -2.82 9.39
N LYS A 40 -1.49 -3.99 8.74
CA LYS A 40 -2.48 -5.07 8.93
C LYS A 40 -2.87 -5.25 10.41
N GLY A 41 -4.17 -5.29 10.66
CA GLY A 41 -4.76 -5.35 12.00
C GLY A 41 -5.63 -4.14 12.31
N GLU A 42 -5.97 -3.98 13.58
CA GLU A 42 -6.87 -2.94 14.06
C GLU A 42 -6.11 -1.77 14.69
N TRP A 43 -6.63 -0.57 14.45
CA TRP A 43 -6.12 0.66 15.02
C TRP A 43 -7.28 1.50 15.53
N LYS A 44 -7.06 2.24 16.62
CA LYS A 44 -8.05 3.12 17.22
C LYS A 44 -7.56 4.55 17.29
N GLY A 45 -8.47 5.48 17.03
CA GLY A 45 -8.21 6.91 17.11
C GLY A 45 -9.52 7.68 17.15
N GLU A 46 -9.42 8.99 16.95
CA GLU A 46 -10.56 9.89 16.90
C GLU A 46 -10.51 10.71 15.61
N ILE A 47 -11.66 10.81 14.94
CA ILE A 47 -11.86 11.68 13.78
C ILE A 47 -12.92 12.70 14.16
N ASN A 48 -12.53 13.97 14.28
CA ASN A 48 -13.44 15.09 14.58
C ASN A 48 -14.38 14.84 15.78
N GLY A 49 -13.84 14.36 16.92
CA GLY A 49 -14.65 14.05 18.10
C GLY A 49 -15.37 12.70 18.06
N VAL A 50 -15.14 11.87 17.05
CA VAL A 50 -15.79 10.57 16.89
C VAL A 50 -14.76 9.45 16.95
N ASP A 51 -14.89 8.59 17.97
CA ASP A 51 -14.14 7.33 18.08
C ASP A 51 -14.20 6.57 16.75
N THR A 52 -13.04 6.21 16.21
CA THR A 52 -12.94 5.56 14.90
C THR A 52 -11.97 4.39 15.00
N THR A 53 -12.38 3.26 14.43
CA THR A 53 -11.52 2.09 14.25
C THR A 53 -11.10 2.01 12.78
N LEU A 54 -9.81 1.89 12.52
CA LEU A 54 -9.30 1.47 11.22
C LEU A 54 -9.00 -0.02 11.25
N ILE A 55 -9.39 -0.74 10.22
CA ILE A 55 -9.08 -2.16 10.04
C ILE A 55 -8.33 -2.33 8.73
N TYR A 56 -7.10 -2.81 8.81
CA TYR A 56 -6.27 -3.08 7.66
C TYR A 56 -6.24 -4.58 7.35
N THR A 57 -6.68 -4.95 6.15
CA THR A 57 -6.75 -6.34 5.68
C THR A 57 -5.99 -6.49 4.37
N LEU A 58 -5.03 -7.42 4.32
CA LEU A 58 -4.46 -7.86 3.04
C LEU A 58 -5.46 -8.77 2.34
N THR A 59 -5.79 -8.45 1.08
CA THR A 59 -6.78 -9.16 0.27
C THR A 59 -6.27 -9.35 -1.15
N ALA A 60 -7.10 -9.95 -2.02
CA ALA A 60 -6.79 -10.19 -3.43
C ALA A 60 -5.41 -10.84 -3.61
N ASN A 61 -5.18 -11.97 -2.93
CA ASN A 61 -3.90 -12.68 -2.93
C ASN A 61 -2.71 -11.80 -2.46
N ALA A 62 -2.92 -11.01 -1.39
CA ALA A 62 -1.95 -10.10 -0.79
C ALA A 62 -1.43 -8.99 -1.72
N SER A 63 -2.11 -8.73 -2.85
CA SER A 63 -1.75 -7.64 -3.78
C SER A 63 -2.43 -6.31 -3.45
N VAL A 64 -3.41 -6.32 -2.54
CA VAL A 64 -4.16 -5.13 -2.13
C VAL A 64 -4.22 -5.06 -0.62
N LEU A 65 -3.90 -3.89 -0.06
CA LEU A 65 -4.22 -3.56 1.32
C LEU A 65 -5.52 -2.77 1.35
N MET A 66 -6.54 -3.32 2.00
CA MET A 66 -7.79 -2.64 2.26
C MET A 66 -7.75 -2.01 3.65
N GLU A 67 -7.99 -0.71 3.72
CA GLU A 67 -8.34 0.00 4.94
C GLU A 67 -9.85 0.16 5.01
N GLU A 68 -10.45 -0.28 6.10
CA GLU A 68 -11.83 0.04 6.45
C GLU A 68 -11.82 1.07 7.59
N CYS A 69 -12.31 2.28 7.32
CA CYS A 69 -12.50 3.32 8.32
C CYS A 69 -13.91 3.24 8.89
N ARG A 70 -14.02 2.78 10.14
CA ARG A 70 -15.28 2.54 10.85
C ARG A 70 -15.46 3.53 12.01
N PRO A 71 -16.05 4.71 11.78
CA PRO A 71 -16.41 5.61 12.87
C PRO A 71 -17.54 4.99 13.71
N ARG A 72 -17.50 5.19 15.03
CA ARG A 72 -18.57 4.74 15.96
C ARG A 72 -19.94 5.30 15.58
N LYS A 73 -19.97 6.46 14.94
CA LYS A 73 -21.15 7.08 14.35
C LYS A 73 -20.82 7.60 12.96
N GLY A 74 -21.59 7.15 11.96
CA GLY A 74 -21.45 7.59 10.58
C GLY A 74 -21.30 6.41 9.63
N PRO A 75 -21.29 6.68 8.31
CA PRO A 75 -21.02 5.67 7.31
C PRO A 75 -19.56 5.24 7.34
N GLU A 76 -19.32 3.96 7.05
CA GLU A 76 -17.98 3.43 6.80
C GLU A 76 -17.42 3.98 5.48
N MET A 77 -16.09 4.04 5.40
CA MET A 77 -15.36 4.40 4.21
C MET A 77 -14.25 3.37 3.99
N ILE A 78 -13.85 3.18 2.73
CA ILE A 78 -12.82 2.20 2.38
C ILE A 78 -11.70 2.90 1.61
N THR A 79 -10.45 2.56 1.88
CA THR A 79 -9.32 2.95 1.04
C THR A 79 -8.58 1.70 0.59
N MET A 80 -8.42 1.54 -0.73
CA MET A 80 -7.71 0.41 -1.33
C MET A 80 -6.33 0.88 -1.80
N PHE A 81 -5.28 0.24 -1.30
CA PHE A 81 -3.90 0.52 -1.67
C PHE A 81 -3.33 -0.59 -2.56
N THR A 82 -2.70 -0.21 -3.68
CA THR A 82 -2.10 -1.13 -4.65
C THR A 82 -0.76 -0.60 -5.16
N ILE A 83 0.03 -1.46 -5.80
CA ILE A 83 1.25 -1.08 -6.53
C ILE A 83 0.89 -0.88 -8.01
N ASP A 84 1.44 0.17 -8.63
CA ASP A 84 1.49 0.32 -10.09
C ASP A 84 2.88 0.83 -10.47
N GLY A 85 3.65 0.02 -11.20
CA GLY A 85 5.03 0.33 -11.54
C GLY A 85 5.90 0.72 -10.33
N ASP A 86 6.42 1.95 -10.36
CA ASP A 86 7.33 2.50 -9.35
C ASP A 86 6.62 3.32 -8.25
N HIS A 87 5.29 3.36 -8.24
CA HIS A 87 4.50 4.12 -7.27
C HIS A 87 3.40 3.25 -6.62
N LEU A 88 2.76 3.81 -5.60
CA LEU A 88 1.57 3.23 -4.98
C LEU A 88 0.34 4.04 -5.35
N ILE A 89 -0.79 3.37 -5.49
CA ILE A 89 -2.11 3.96 -5.71
C ILE A 89 -2.94 3.80 -4.45
N ALA A 90 -3.69 4.84 -4.07
CA ALA A 90 -4.75 4.81 -3.08
C ALA A 90 -6.08 5.20 -3.75
N THR A 91 -7.04 4.29 -3.79
CA THR A 91 -8.42 4.60 -4.22
C THR A 91 -9.32 4.65 -2.99
N HIS A 92 -9.82 5.84 -2.67
CA HIS A 92 -10.68 6.08 -1.52
C HIS A 92 -12.15 6.04 -1.95
N TYR A 93 -12.95 5.17 -1.33
CA TYR A 93 -14.40 5.08 -1.49
C TYR A 93 -15.05 5.91 -0.38
N CYS A 94 -15.38 7.15 -0.71
CA CYS A 94 -15.88 8.11 0.25
C CYS A 94 -17.37 7.89 0.54
N SER A 95 -17.78 8.23 1.76
CA SER A 95 -19.20 8.30 2.13
C SER A 95 -19.99 9.35 1.34
N ALA A 96 -19.30 10.33 0.73
CA ALA A 96 -19.87 11.27 -0.23
C ALA A 96 -20.24 10.64 -1.59
N LYS A 97 -20.03 9.32 -1.77
CA LYS A 97 -20.31 8.56 -2.99
C LYS A 97 -19.45 8.93 -4.20
N ASN A 98 -18.32 9.60 -3.97
CA ASN A 98 -17.24 9.76 -4.94
C ASN A 98 -16.07 8.82 -4.62
N GLN A 99 -15.17 8.65 -5.59
CA GLN A 99 -14.00 7.80 -5.46
C GLN A 99 -12.73 8.52 -5.93
N PRO A 100 -12.06 9.29 -5.06
CA PRO A 100 -10.75 9.86 -5.37
C PRO A 100 -9.72 8.74 -5.56
N GLN A 101 -9.02 8.78 -6.69
CA GLN A 101 -7.82 7.99 -6.94
C GLN A 101 -6.61 8.90 -6.85
N MET A 102 -5.69 8.53 -5.96
CA MET A 102 -4.49 9.28 -5.63
C MET A 102 -3.27 8.36 -5.81
N GLU A 103 -2.11 8.93 -6.10
CA GLU A 103 -0.87 8.18 -6.31
C GLU A 103 0.31 8.84 -5.61
N THR A 104 1.30 8.04 -5.21
CA THR A 104 2.60 8.57 -4.80
C THR A 104 3.42 8.99 -6.03
N PRO A 105 4.43 9.87 -5.88
CA PRO A 105 5.51 9.89 -6.86
C PRO A 105 6.24 8.54 -6.88
N ALA A 106 7.14 8.36 -7.85
CA ALA A 106 8.05 7.23 -7.88
C ALA A 106 8.76 7.05 -6.53
N ILE A 107 8.67 5.86 -5.95
CA ILE A 107 9.25 5.55 -4.65
C ILE A 107 10.77 5.43 -4.79
N THR A 108 11.48 6.37 -4.20
CA THR A 108 12.95 6.42 -4.18
C THR A 108 13.54 6.18 -2.80
N ASP A 109 12.79 6.43 -1.72
CA ASP A 109 13.16 6.13 -0.34
C ASP A 109 11.97 5.57 0.44
N VAL A 110 12.03 4.28 0.76
CA VAL A 110 10.96 3.51 1.43
C VAL A 110 10.74 3.92 2.88
N ARG A 111 11.64 4.74 3.46
CA ARG A 111 11.56 5.19 4.87
C ARG A 111 10.76 6.48 5.02
N LYS A 112 10.53 7.22 3.95
CA LYS A 112 9.73 8.45 3.98
C LYS A 112 8.23 8.14 4.16
N PRO A 113 7.42 9.10 4.61
CA PRO A 113 5.97 9.00 4.53
C PRO A 113 5.50 8.70 3.10
N LEU A 114 4.37 8.02 2.97
CA LEU A 114 3.75 7.77 1.67
C LEU A 114 2.78 8.91 1.38
N GLU A 115 3.15 9.79 0.46
CA GLU A 115 2.39 10.98 0.08
C GLU A 115 1.64 10.74 -1.23
N PHE A 116 0.33 10.56 -1.14
CA PHE A 116 -0.56 10.34 -2.26
C PHE A 116 -1.21 11.66 -2.68
N SER A 117 -1.14 12.01 -3.97
CA SER A 117 -1.76 13.19 -4.56
C SER A 117 -2.84 12.80 -5.56
N LEU A 118 -3.89 13.60 -5.67
CA LEU A 118 -5.04 13.31 -6.53
C LEU A 118 -4.67 13.25 -8.01
N VAL A 119 -5.07 12.16 -8.66
CA VAL A 119 -4.98 11.95 -10.11
C VAL A 119 -6.33 12.22 -10.77
N ARG A 120 -7.39 11.64 -10.20
CA ARG A 120 -8.76 11.78 -10.71
C ARG A 120 -9.80 11.46 -9.62
N VAL A 121 -11.03 11.90 -9.84
CA VAL A 121 -12.18 11.56 -8.99
C VAL A 121 -13.32 11.06 -9.86
N THR A 122 -13.90 9.90 -9.52
CA THR A 122 -15.17 9.44 -10.11
C THR A 122 -16.33 9.67 -9.14
N GLY A 123 -17.56 9.69 -9.65
CA GLY A 123 -18.77 9.84 -8.82
C GLY A 123 -19.04 11.26 -8.30
N LEU A 124 -18.23 12.25 -8.69
CA LEU A 124 -18.45 13.66 -8.39
C LEU A 124 -19.58 14.21 -9.26
N LYS A 125 -20.54 14.96 -8.68
CA LYS A 125 -21.67 15.55 -9.44
C LYS A 125 -21.36 16.97 -9.90
N SER A 126 -20.52 17.68 -9.15
CA SER A 126 -20.01 19.01 -9.45
C SER A 126 -18.54 19.12 -9.03
N PRO A 127 -17.69 19.87 -9.75
CA PRO A 127 -16.31 20.14 -9.30
C PRO A 127 -16.18 20.72 -7.88
N ASP A 128 -17.24 21.35 -7.37
CA ASP A 128 -17.29 21.95 -6.04
C ASP A 128 -17.73 20.98 -4.93
N ASP A 129 -18.16 19.76 -5.28
CA ASP A 129 -18.53 18.76 -4.28
C ASP A 129 -17.32 18.34 -3.44
N PHE A 130 -17.58 18.01 -2.18
CA PHE A 130 -16.52 17.57 -1.27
C PHE A 130 -15.81 16.34 -1.84
N HIS A 131 -14.47 16.39 -1.94
CA HIS A 131 -13.65 15.22 -2.26
C HIS A 131 -12.26 15.35 -1.65
N ASN A 132 -11.64 14.22 -1.35
CA ASN A 132 -10.25 14.19 -0.92
C ASN A 132 -9.32 14.46 -2.10
N THR A 133 -8.27 15.23 -1.85
CA THR A 133 -7.27 15.64 -2.85
C THR A 133 -5.89 15.05 -2.57
N GLY A 134 -5.73 14.35 -1.45
CA GLY A 134 -4.46 13.72 -1.07
C GLY A 134 -4.53 13.07 0.29
N LEU A 135 -3.61 12.15 0.51
CA LEU A 135 -3.42 11.38 1.74
C LEU A 135 -1.92 11.27 1.99
N THR A 136 -1.46 11.62 3.19
CA THR A 136 -0.12 11.26 3.65
C THR A 136 -0.24 10.22 4.77
N VAL A 137 0.38 9.06 4.58
CA VAL A 137 0.46 7.99 5.58
C VAL A 137 1.83 8.06 6.26
N ILE A 138 1.82 8.34 7.56
CA ILE A 138 3.01 8.43 8.40
C ILE A 138 2.93 7.31 9.43
N GLN A 139 3.72 6.26 9.23
CA GLN A 139 3.92 5.24 10.24
C GLN A 139 5.13 5.67 11.09
N GLU A 140 4.88 6.22 12.27
CA GLU A 140 5.95 6.69 13.17
C GLU A 140 6.74 5.51 13.76
N ASP A 141 6.02 4.46 14.15
CA ASP A 141 6.58 3.21 14.65
C ASP A 141 5.59 2.05 14.43
N ASN A 142 5.77 0.94 15.15
CA ASN A 142 4.90 -0.23 15.00
C ASN A 142 3.50 -0.01 15.58
N ASP A 143 3.31 0.93 16.51
CA ASP A 143 2.10 1.12 17.30
C ASP A 143 1.44 2.49 17.07
N HIS A 144 2.08 3.43 16.38
CA HIS A 144 1.55 4.76 16.07
C HIS A 144 1.48 5.01 14.56
N LEU A 145 0.34 5.57 14.15
CA LEU A 145 0.01 5.90 12.77
C LEU A 145 -0.64 7.29 12.73
N THR A 146 -0.10 8.19 11.91
CA THR A 146 -0.77 9.44 11.52
C THR A 146 -1.22 9.37 10.06
N GLN A 147 -2.45 9.82 9.81
CA GLN A 147 -2.94 10.08 8.47
C GLN A 147 -3.28 11.56 8.30
N GLU A 148 -2.75 12.16 7.25
CA GLU A 148 -3.07 13.52 6.89
C GLU A 148 -3.88 13.55 5.58
N TRP A 149 -5.11 14.01 5.66
CA TRP A 149 -6.03 14.03 4.53
C TRP A 149 -6.24 15.45 4.05
N SER A 150 -5.93 15.74 2.78
CA SER A 150 -6.31 17.00 2.15
C SER A 150 -7.64 16.84 1.41
N TYR A 151 -8.40 17.92 1.31
CA TYR A 151 -9.69 17.93 0.63
C TYR A 151 -9.98 19.28 -0.03
N GLN A 152 -10.93 19.25 -0.97
CA GLN A 152 -11.55 20.43 -1.55
C GLN A 152 -13.07 20.38 -1.36
N HIS A 153 -13.68 21.54 -1.09
CA HIS A 153 -15.13 21.72 -1.08
C HIS A 153 -15.49 23.19 -1.38
N LYS A 154 -16.36 23.42 -2.37
CA LYS A 154 -16.81 24.78 -2.79
C LYS A 154 -15.64 25.74 -3.04
N GLY A 155 -14.69 25.30 -3.87
CA GLY A 155 -13.47 26.04 -4.17
C GLY A 155 -12.49 26.28 -3.00
N LYS A 156 -12.77 25.76 -1.80
CA LYS A 156 -11.88 25.88 -0.64
C LYS A 156 -11.14 24.59 -0.40
N THR A 157 -9.87 24.69 -0.02
CA THR A 157 -9.05 23.56 0.39
C THR A 157 -8.94 23.48 1.91
N GLY A 158 -8.67 22.29 2.41
CA GLY A 158 -8.42 22.06 3.82
C GLY A 158 -7.61 20.80 4.05
N LYS A 159 -7.22 20.59 5.31
CA LYS A 159 -6.46 19.43 5.75
C LYS A 159 -6.99 18.95 7.10
N ASN A 160 -7.11 17.65 7.25
CA ASN A 160 -7.39 16.97 8.51
C ASN A 160 -6.20 16.10 8.89
N ILE A 161 -5.91 16.00 10.18
CA ILE A 161 -4.84 15.15 10.71
C ILE A 161 -5.46 14.22 11.73
N PHE A 162 -5.32 12.92 11.50
CA PHE A 162 -5.86 11.87 12.35
C PHE A 162 -4.72 11.02 12.88
N ARG A 163 -4.81 10.65 14.16
CA ARG A 163 -3.82 9.84 14.84
C ARG A 163 -4.48 8.58 15.37
N PHE A 164 -3.80 7.46 15.17
CA PHE A 164 -4.26 6.16 15.55
C PHE A 164 -3.17 5.40 16.30
N THR A 165 -3.61 4.55 17.23
CA THR A 165 -2.77 3.64 17.97
C THR A 165 -3.20 2.22 17.68
N ARG A 166 -2.23 1.31 17.50
CA ARG A 166 -2.51 -0.09 17.21
C ARG A 166 -3.25 -0.74 18.39
N VAL A 167 -4.31 -1.49 18.08
CA VAL A 167 -4.98 -2.35 19.06
C VAL A 167 -4.16 -3.63 19.17
N ARG A 168 -3.50 -3.83 20.30
CA ARG A 168 -2.85 -5.11 20.59
C ARG A 168 -3.93 -6.12 20.98
N GLN A 169 -3.98 -7.25 20.28
CA GLN A 169 -4.76 -8.38 20.78
C GLN A 169 -4.16 -8.82 22.12
N ALA A 170 -5.00 -9.02 23.14
CA ALA A 170 -4.56 -9.65 24.36
C ALA A 170 -4.03 -11.04 24.00
N ALA A 171 -2.84 -11.39 24.48
CA ALA A 171 -2.34 -12.76 24.36
C ALA A 171 -3.36 -13.68 25.03
N SER A 172 -4.00 -14.54 24.22
CA SER A 172 -4.88 -15.61 24.66
C SER A 172 -4.09 -16.72 25.35
#